data_AF-A0A2G8S702-F1
#
_entry.id   AF-A0A2G8S702-F1
#
_cell.length_a   1.000
_cell.length_b   1.000
_cell.length_c   1.000
_cell.angle_alpha   90.00
_cell.angle_beta   90.00
_cell.angle_gamma   90.00
#
_symmetry.space_group_name_H-M   'P 1'
#
loop_
_entity.id
_entity.type
_entity.pdbx_description
1 polymer ?
#
loop_
_entity_poly.entity_id
_entity_poly.type
_entity_poly.pdbx_seq_one_letter_code
_entity_poly.pdbx_strand_id
1 'polypeptide(L)'
;MAAAAVWALNNWESMDDYIQTIKPDSADRPFYRAILAVHQNQFPKAMQQIAKARDLLDPELTSLAGESYSRSYNTMVWAQMLSEPEEIVNYKQHADQPDRQAGMRKTWMKRLQGCQPDVEVWQRILQVRALVLSPEDDPVMWIKFANLCRKSDRMFLAEKTINSLLFPDRRNIKNILQSYYLATHYDASWYKAWHTWALANFEVVGFLVENEQYNKISDVPDNDLTAHIVSAVNGFFRSISLRNENALQGTLRLLTLWFKYGAHEDVSYAMSNGFTDVEVDTWLEVIPQIIACIQTPSNNIRRTINNLLTEVGKHHPQALVYAFIVASKPSSAVWKTAALHIVDRMRDHSPFIVEQALLVSHELVRVAIFWHKLWHEGLEEALCLYFTDHNLMGMIAFLESLHDMLEGPKTVREISFTQVFGRDLHEAREAC
;
A
#
# COMPACT_ATOMS: atom_id res chain seq x y z
N MET A 1 -23.72 23.09 21.33
CA MET A 1 -23.85 22.06 20.27
C MET A 1 -24.98 22.38 19.28
N ALA A 2 -26.21 22.69 19.72
CA ALA A 2 -27.33 23.04 18.82
C ALA A 2 -27.02 24.26 17.90
N ALA A 3 -26.46 25.33 18.46
CA ALA A 3 -26.04 26.52 17.70
C ALA A 3 -25.03 26.21 16.57
N ALA A 4 -24.06 25.31 16.82
CA ALA A 4 -23.08 24.91 15.81
C ALA A 4 -23.70 24.05 14.69
N ALA A 5 -24.68 23.20 15.02
CA ALA A 5 -25.40 22.38 14.04
C ALA A 5 -26.30 23.23 13.13
N VAL A 6 -26.98 24.22 13.71
CA VAL A 6 -27.84 25.17 12.99
C VAL A 6 -27.03 26.06 12.06
N TRP A 7 -25.84 26.49 12.51
CA TRP A 7 -24.88 27.19 11.68
C TRP A 7 -24.36 26.32 10.51
N ALA A 8 -24.06 25.04 10.76
CA ALA A 8 -23.63 24.11 9.71
C ALA A 8 -24.75 23.80 8.68
N LEU A 9 -26.01 24.05 9.02
CA LEU A 9 -27.19 23.87 8.16
C LEU A 9 -27.64 25.18 7.50
N ASN A 10 -26.92 26.30 7.69
CA ASN A 10 -27.28 27.64 7.20
C ASN A 10 -28.70 28.12 7.61
N ASN A 11 -29.26 27.58 8.70
CA ASN A 11 -30.59 27.97 9.18
C ASN A 11 -30.49 29.12 10.20
N TRP A 12 -30.41 30.36 9.69
CA TRP A 12 -30.12 31.54 10.52
C TRP A 12 -31.27 31.99 11.43
N GLU A 13 -32.52 31.62 11.13
CA GLU A 13 -33.69 32.05 11.91
C GLU A 13 -33.75 31.36 13.26
N SER A 14 -33.56 30.03 13.28
CA SER A 14 -33.54 29.27 14.53
C SER A 14 -32.31 29.55 15.40
N MET A 15 -31.27 30.15 14.83
CA MET A 15 -30.01 30.42 15.52
C MET A 15 -30.17 31.42 16.67
N ASP A 16 -31.05 32.43 16.52
CA ASP A 16 -31.25 33.46 17.55
C ASP A 16 -31.91 32.88 18.82
N ASP A 17 -32.89 31.98 18.64
CA ASP A 17 -33.55 31.26 19.73
C ASP A 17 -32.55 30.38 20.50
N TYR A 18 -31.65 29.68 19.78
CA TYR A 18 -30.63 28.86 20.42
C TYR A 18 -29.57 29.68 21.14
N ILE A 19 -29.20 30.87 20.64
CA ILE A 19 -28.26 31.77 21.32
C ILE A 19 -28.80 32.26 22.66
N GLN A 20 -30.12 32.40 22.81
CA GLN A 20 -30.74 32.79 24.08
C GLN A 20 -30.61 31.69 25.15
N THR A 21 -30.52 30.42 24.75
CA THR A 21 -30.35 29.29 25.67
C THR A 21 -28.91 29.11 26.19
N ILE A 22 -27.92 29.78 25.57
CA ILE A 22 -26.52 29.69 25.98
C ILE A 22 -26.28 30.56 27.23
N LYS A 23 -25.53 30.01 28.20
CA LYS A 23 -25.16 30.73 29.43
C LYS A 23 -24.50 32.08 29.11
N PRO A 24 -24.85 33.16 29.83
CA PRO A 24 -24.31 34.51 29.59
C PRO A 24 -22.79 34.61 29.80
N ASP A 25 -22.24 33.78 30.69
CA ASP A 25 -20.81 33.83 31.07
C ASP A 25 -19.88 33.07 30.11
N SER A 26 -20.42 32.42 29.07
CA SER A 26 -19.64 31.68 28.09
C SER A 26 -19.22 32.56 26.91
N ALA A 27 -17.94 32.49 26.54
CA ALA A 27 -17.37 33.18 25.36
C ALA A 27 -18.05 32.78 24.02
N ASP A 28 -18.71 31.61 23.98
CA ASP A 28 -19.45 31.11 22.82
C ASP A 28 -20.63 32.03 22.46
N ARG A 29 -21.30 32.63 23.46
CA ARG A 29 -22.53 33.41 23.24
C ARG A 29 -22.26 34.73 22.50
N PRO A 30 -21.29 35.57 22.92
CA PRO A 30 -20.90 36.74 22.14
C PRO A 30 -20.36 36.37 20.75
N PHE A 31 -19.66 35.24 20.61
CA PHE A 31 -19.14 34.76 19.33
C PHE A 31 -20.25 34.47 18.30
N TYR A 32 -21.26 33.67 18.64
CA TYR A 32 -22.37 33.39 17.71
C TYR A 32 -23.22 34.62 17.41
N ARG A 33 -23.34 35.56 18.38
CA ARG A 33 -23.98 36.88 18.13
C ARG A 33 -23.18 37.73 17.16
N ALA A 34 -21.86 37.70 17.24
CA ALA A 34 -21.00 38.39 16.28
C ALA A 34 -21.20 37.83 14.86
N ILE A 35 -21.26 36.50 14.70
CA ILE A 35 -21.51 35.86 13.40
C ILE A 35 -22.87 36.27 12.83
N LEU A 36 -23.94 36.27 13.64
CA LEU A 36 -25.26 36.75 13.20
C LEU A 36 -25.23 38.22 12.79
N ALA A 37 -24.54 39.08 13.56
CA ALA A 37 -24.40 40.49 13.23
C ALA A 37 -23.60 40.71 11.92
N VAL A 38 -22.59 39.88 11.66
CA VAL A 38 -21.83 39.88 10.39
C VAL A 38 -22.69 39.42 9.21
N HIS A 39 -23.58 38.45 9.41
CA HIS A 39 -24.55 38.02 8.40
C HIS A 39 -25.58 39.11 8.09
N GLN A 40 -26.12 39.77 9.12
CA GLN A 40 -27.08 40.89 9.00
C GLN A 40 -26.43 42.23 8.60
N ASN A 41 -25.12 42.25 8.29
CA ASN A 41 -24.33 43.43 7.94
C ASN A 41 -24.33 44.56 9.01
N GLN A 42 -24.55 44.23 10.29
CA GLN A 42 -24.50 45.16 11.42
C GLN A 42 -23.08 45.19 12.02
N PHE A 43 -22.14 45.80 11.30
CA PHE A 43 -20.71 45.79 11.66
C PHE A 43 -20.36 46.37 13.05
N PRO A 44 -20.92 47.51 13.49
CA PRO A 44 -20.56 48.08 14.80
C PRO A 44 -20.96 47.17 15.96
N LYS A 45 -22.11 46.49 15.84
CA LYS A 45 -22.57 45.52 16.85
C LYS A 45 -21.71 44.27 16.83
N ALA A 46 -21.30 43.78 15.66
CA ALA A 46 -20.38 42.64 15.55
C ALA A 46 -19.06 42.93 16.28
N MET A 47 -18.46 44.09 16.05
CA MET A 47 -17.21 44.50 16.71
C MET A 47 -17.35 44.57 18.23
N GLN A 48 -18.47 45.10 18.73
CA GLN A 48 -18.72 45.15 20.18
C GLN A 48 -18.87 43.75 20.80
N GLN A 49 -19.48 42.79 20.09
CA GLN A 49 -19.61 41.42 20.58
C GLN A 49 -18.27 40.65 20.50
N ILE A 50 -17.44 40.90 19.49
CA ILE A 50 -16.09 40.33 19.40
C ILE A 50 -15.20 40.84 20.54
N ALA A 51 -15.25 42.15 20.85
CA ALA A 51 -14.53 42.71 22.00
C ALA A 51 -14.94 42.04 23.31
N LYS A 52 -16.25 41.89 23.55
CA LYS A 52 -16.77 41.17 24.72
C LYS A 52 -16.33 39.70 24.77
N ALA A 53 -16.21 39.04 23.62
CA ALA A 53 -15.71 37.67 23.56
C ALA A 53 -14.23 37.58 23.94
N ARG A 54 -13.42 38.60 23.60
CA ARG A 54 -12.00 38.69 23.99
C ARG A 54 -11.83 38.93 25.47
N ASP A 55 -12.58 39.87 26.05
CA ASP A 55 -12.54 40.16 27.49
C ASP A 55 -12.84 38.91 28.35
N LEU A 56 -13.69 38.01 27.86
CA LEU A 56 -14.01 36.73 28.50
C LEU A 56 -12.94 35.65 28.29
N LEU A 57 -12.19 35.71 27.19
CA LEU A 57 -11.13 34.75 26.86
C LEU A 57 -9.79 35.12 27.52
N ASP A 58 -9.54 36.41 27.77
CA ASP A 58 -8.32 36.93 28.37
C ASP A 58 -7.91 36.26 29.70
N PRO A 59 -8.79 36.00 30.68
CA PRO A 59 -8.41 35.30 31.92
C PRO A 59 -8.05 33.82 31.67
N GLU A 60 -8.71 33.15 30.72
CA GLU A 60 -8.38 31.77 30.34
C GLU A 60 -7.03 31.69 29.63
N LEU A 61 -6.74 32.65 28.74
CA LEU A 61 -5.45 32.72 28.05
C LEU A 61 -4.31 33.04 29.03
N THR A 62 -4.51 33.98 29.94
CA THR A 62 -3.48 34.41 30.90
C THR A 62 -3.10 33.30 31.88
N SER A 63 -4.07 32.50 32.33
CA SER A 63 -3.82 31.36 33.21
C SER A 63 -3.13 30.20 32.49
N LEU A 64 -3.57 29.86 31.27
CA LEU A 64 -3.07 28.69 30.54
C LEU A 64 -1.74 28.94 29.80
N ALA A 65 -1.44 30.19 29.43
CA ALA A 65 -0.20 30.54 28.74
C ALA A 65 1.05 30.31 29.60
N GLY A 66 0.92 30.29 30.93
CA GLY A 66 2.02 30.05 31.86
C GLY A 66 2.41 28.58 32.04
N GLU A 67 1.54 27.63 31.71
CA GLU A 67 1.76 26.20 32.02
C GLU A 67 2.44 25.44 30.89
N SER A 68 1.89 25.51 29.67
CA SER A 68 2.47 24.86 28.47
C SER A 68 1.73 25.28 27.20
N TYR A 69 2.48 25.43 26.11
CA TYR A 69 1.92 25.81 24.80
C TYR A 69 0.85 24.82 24.30
N SER A 70 1.00 23.52 24.58
CA SER A 70 0.05 22.48 24.17
C SER A 70 -1.32 22.64 24.84
N ARG A 71 -1.37 23.11 26.09
CA ARG A 71 -2.63 23.39 26.80
C ARG A 71 -3.27 24.70 26.35
N SER A 72 -2.46 25.74 26.12
CA SER A 72 -2.94 27.03 25.62
C SER A 72 -3.31 27.02 24.13
N TYR A 73 -2.95 25.97 23.37
CA TYR A 73 -3.16 25.91 21.93
C TYR A 73 -4.64 26.04 21.54
N ASN A 74 -5.54 25.35 22.24
CA ASN A 74 -6.98 25.45 21.97
C ASN A 74 -7.52 26.87 22.21
N THR A 75 -7.04 27.53 23.27
CA THR A 75 -7.38 28.93 23.58
C THR A 75 -6.80 29.88 22.53
N MET A 76 -5.60 29.60 22.01
CA MET A 76 -4.98 30.36 20.92
C MET A 76 -5.76 30.20 19.61
N VAL A 77 -6.22 28.99 19.29
CA VAL A 77 -7.12 28.75 18.14
C VAL A 77 -8.42 29.51 18.32
N TRP A 78 -8.99 29.55 19.52
CA TRP A 78 -10.17 30.35 19.84
C TRP A 78 -9.93 31.86 19.64
N ALA A 79 -8.79 32.38 20.07
CA ALA A 79 -8.41 33.77 19.82
C ALA A 79 -8.27 34.05 18.30
N GLN A 80 -7.69 33.11 17.55
CA GLN A 80 -7.64 33.18 16.09
C GLN A 80 -9.05 33.19 15.49
N MET A 81 -9.95 32.32 15.94
CA MET A 81 -11.35 32.30 15.49
C MET A 81 -12.10 33.60 15.78
N LEU A 82 -11.72 34.37 16.81
CA LEU A 82 -12.26 35.72 17.06
C LEU A 82 -11.67 36.80 16.15
N SER A 83 -10.45 36.61 15.64
CA SER A 83 -9.84 37.54 14.67
C SER A 83 -10.39 37.37 13.25
N GLU A 84 -10.78 36.15 12.84
CA GLU A 84 -11.33 35.88 11.51
C GLU A 84 -12.63 36.68 11.20
N PRO A 85 -13.65 36.78 12.09
CA PRO A 85 -14.84 37.59 11.82
C PRO A 85 -14.54 39.10 11.76
N GLU A 86 -13.56 39.60 12.51
CA GLU A 86 -13.11 41.00 12.41
C GLU A 86 -12.46 41.28 11.04
N GLU A 87 -11.61 40.37 10.57
CA GLU A 87 -11.04 40.45 9.23
C GLU A 87 -12.11 40.30 8.13
N ILE A 88 -13.17 39.52 8.36
CA ILE A 88 -14.33 39.42 7.47
C ILE A 88 -15.12 40.74 7.42
N VAL A 89 -15.29 41.43 8.55
CA VAL A 89 -15.91 42.77 8.57
C VAL A 89 -15.09 43.73 7.72
N ASN A 90 -13.76 43.72 7.87
CA ASN A 90 -12.86 44.53 7.05
C ASN A 90 -12.91 44.12 5.56
N TYR A 91 -13.03 42.82 5.26
CA TYR A 91 -13.17 42.31 3.90
C TYR A 91 -14.46 42.80 3.23
N LYS A 92 -15.58 42.78 3.96
CA LYS A 92 -16.88 43.28 3.47
C LYS A 92 -16.91 44.81 3.31
N GLN A 93 -16.24 45.55 4.20
CA GLN A 93 -16.14 47.02 4.11
C GLN A 93 -15.27 47.50 2.95
N HIS A 94 -14.29 46.68 2.52
CA HIS A 94 -13.43 46.95 1.37
C HIS A 94 -13.86 46.18 0.12
N ALA A 95 -15.17 46.06 -0.13
CA ALA A 95 -15.72 45.42 -1.33
C ALA A 95 -15.20 46.06 -2.64
N ASP A 96 -14.84 47.35 -2.60
CA ASP A 96 -14.41 48.13 -3.77
C ASP A 96 -12.94 47.86 -4.20
N GLN A 97 -12.16 47.08 -3.44
CA GLN A 97 -10.72 46.85 -3.68
C GLN A 97 -10.37 45.35 -3.81
N PRO A 98 -10.41 44.76 -5.01
CA PRO A 98 -10.18 43.33 -5.22
C PRO A 98 -8.74 42.88 -4.91
N ASP A 99 -7.73 43.75 -5.12
CA ASP A 99 -6.33 43.44 -4.83
C ASP A 99 -6.08 43.24 -3.32
N ARG A 100 -6.75 44.05 -2.50
CA ARG A 100 -6.67 43.96 -1.04
C ARG A 100 -7.35 42.70 -0.53
N GLN A 101 -8.50 42.33 -1.12
CA GLN A 101 -9.17 41.06 -0.86
C GLN A 101 -8.31 39.84 -1.23
N ALA A 102 -7.58 39.90 -2.35
CA ALA A 102 -6.66 38.84 -2.73
C ALA A 102 -5.46 38.70 -1.77
N GLY A 103 -4.93 39.82 -1.26
CA GLY A 103 -3.91 39.83 -0.21
C GLY A 103 -4.40 39.21 1.11
N MET A 104 -5.63 39.51 1.51
CA MET A 104 -6.27 38.90 2.69
C MET A 104 -6.46 37.40 2.51
N ARG A 105 -6.95 36.94 1.34
CA ARG A 105 -7.06 35.50 1.01
C ARG A 105 -5.72 34.76 1.09
N LYS A 106 -4.63 35.35 0.56
CA LYS A 106 -3.28 34.78 0.69
C LYS A 106 -2.83 34.67 2.15
N THR A 107 -3.17 35.67 2.97
CA THR A 107 -2.84 35.69 4.40
C THR A 107 -3.60 34.61 5.15
N TRP A 108 -4.90 34.48 4.89
CA TRP A 108 -5.76 33.42 5.42
C TRP A 108 -5.27 32.02 5.07
N MET A 109 -4.78 31.84 3.84
CA MET A 109 -4.20 30.58 3.37
C MET A 109 -2.86 30.25 4.05
N LYS A 110 -1.98 31.24 4.22
CA LYS A 110 -0.72 31.05 4.95
C LYS A 110 -0.96 30.75 6.43
N ARG A 111 -1.91 31.44 7.07
CA ARG A 111 -2.28 31.22 8.48
C ARG A 111 -2.83 29.82 8.70
N LEU A 112 -3.74 29.35 7.83
CA LEU A 112 -4.32 28.02 7.94
C LEU A 112 -3.27 26.90 7.80
N GLN A 113 -2.28 27.08 6.93
CA GLN A 113 -1.16 26.13 6.79
C GLN A 113 -0.24 26.09 8.01
N GLY A 114 -0.18 27.18 8.79
CA GLY A 114 0.56 27.24 10.05
C GLY A 114 -0.19 26.63 11.23
N CYS A 115 -1.50 26.41 11.12
CA CYS A 115 -2.29 25.74 12.14
C CYS A 115 -2.04 24.23 12.14
N GLN A 116 -2.14 23.61 13.32
CA GLN A 116 -2.12 22.15 13.47
C GLN A 116 -3.17 21.51 12.54
N PRO A 117 -2.82 20.39 11.87
CA PRO A 117 -3.73 19.65 11.00
C PRO A 117 -4.77 18.88 11.83
N ASP A 118 -5.68 19.61 12.46
CA ASP A 118 -6.87 19.05 13.12
C ASP A 118 -8.14 19.44 12.35
N VAL A 119 -9.00 18.45 12.10
CA VAL A 119 -10.20 18.62 11.27
C VAL A 119 -11.22 19.50 11.97
N GLU A 120 -11.35 19.45 13.31
CA GLU A 120 -12.35 20.28 14.00
C GLU A 120 -11.97 21.75 13.98
N VAL A 121 -10.69 22.05 14.22
CA VAL A 121 -10.13 23.41 14.10
C VAL A 121 -10.32 23.95 12.68
N TRP A 122 -9.95 23.15 11.66
CA TRP A 122 -10.10 23.57 10.27
C TRP A 122 -11.57 23.75 9.89
N GLN A 123 -12.46 22.83 10.29
CA GLN A 123 -13.89 22.94 10.00
C GLN A 123 -14.48 24.23 10.57
N ARG A 124 -14.16 24.59 11.81
CA ARG A 124 -14.66 25.81 12.45
C ARG A 124 -14.17 27.07 11.74
N ILE A 125 -12.88 27.13 11.38
CA ILE A 125 -12.30 28.28 10.64
C ILE A 125 -12.93 28.40 9.25
N LEU A 126 -13.10 27.28 8.55
CA LEU A 126 -13.73 27.26 7.22
C LEU A 126 -15.19 27.68 7.26
N GLN A 127 -15.95 27.29 8.28
CA GLN A 127 -17.33 27.74 8.48
C GLN A 127 -17.42 29.25 8.69
N VAL A 128 -16.46 29.87 9.39
CA VAL A 128 -16.39 31.34 9.51
C VAL A 128 -16.11 31.98 8.15
N ARG A 129 -15.16 31.44 7.38
CA ARG A 129 -14.81 31.96 6.04
C ARG A 129 -15.91 31.75 5.00
N ALA A 130 -16.71 30.70 5.14
CA ALA A 130 -17.85 30.39 4.28
C ALA A 130 -18.98 31.44 4.35
N LEU A 131 -18.94 32.37 5.32
CA LEU A 131 -19.83 33.54 5.37
C LEU A 131 -19.61 34.53 4.22
N VAL A 132 -18.46 34.47 3.55
CA VAL A 132 -18.05 35.43 2.52
C VAL A 132 -17.52 34.75 1.26
N LEU A 133 -16.76 33.66 1.43
CA LEU A 133 -16.17 32.91 0.33
C LEU A 133 -17.00 31.66 0.07
N SER A 134 -17.62 31.60 -1.12
CA SER A 134 -18.19 30.36 -1.61
C SER A 134 -17.07 29.35 -1.90
N PRO A 135 -17.32 28.03 -1.83
CA PRO A 135 -16.33 27.00 -2.16
C PRO A 135 -15.70 27.13 -3.56
N GLU A 136 -16.35 27.89 -4.46
CA GLU A 136 -15.89 28.19 -5.82
C GLU A 136 -14.72 29.20 -5.86
N ASP A 137 -14.64 30.13 -4.90
CA ASP A 137 -13.65 31.22 -4.90
C ASP A 137 -12.27 30.78 -4.39
N ASP A 138 -12.20 29.69 -3.62
CA ASP A 138 -10.96 29.10 -3.12
C ASP A 138 -11.06 27.56 -3.02
N PRO A 139 -11.07 26.85 -4.17
CA PRO A 139 -11.17 25.39 -4.18
C PRO A 139 -9.94 24.73 -3.55
N VAL A 140 -8.79 25.41 -3.55
CA VAL A 140 -7.53 24.86 -3.01
C VAL A 140 -7.63 24.66 -1.49
N MET A 141 -8.30 25.57 -0.78
CA MET A 141 -8.50 25.47 0.67
C MET A 141 -9.35 24.24 1.03
N TRP A 142 -10.47 24.05 0.32
CA TRP A 142 -11.38 22.93 0.54
C TRP A 142 -10.80 21.58 0.11
N ILE A 143 -9.97 21.53 -0.93
CA ILE A 143 -9.22 20.31 -1.31
C ILE A 143 -8.21 19.92 -0.22
N LYS A 144 -7.48 20.90 0.36
CA LYS A 144 -6.55 20.61 1.46
C LYS A 144 -7.30 20.10 2.69
N PHE A 145 -8.46 20.68 3.00
CA PHE A 145 -9.33 20.20 4.08
C PHE A 145 -9.84 18.78 3.81
N ALA A 146 -10.28 18.47 2.59
CA ALA A 146 -10.70 17.13 2.21
C ALA A 146 -9.55 16.10 2.35
N ASN A 147 -8.32 16.48 1.98
CA ASN A 147 -7.14 15.62 2.19
C ASN A 147 -6.83 15.44 3.68
N LEU A 148 -7.03 16.46 4.51
CA LEU A 148 -6.89 16.35 5.95
C LEU A 148 -7.93 15.37 6.53
N CYS A 149 -9.20 15.51 6.16
CA CYS A 149 -10.27 14.59 6.55
C CYS A 149 -9.98 13.15 6.12
N ARG A 150 -9.38 12.96 4.93
CA ARG A 150 -8.94 11.64 4.44
C ARG A 150 -7.79 11.07 5.28
N LYS A 151 -6.80 11.89 5.65
CA LYS A 151 -5.67 11.47 6.50
C LYS A 151 -6.07 11.14 7.94
N SER A 152 -7.17 11.71 8.42
CA SER A 152 -7.71 11.46 9.76
C SER A 152 -8.82 10.39 9.77
N ASP A 153 -8.93 9.56 8.72
CA ASP A 153 -9.95 8.52 8.54
C ASP A 153 -11.43 9.00 8.58
N ARG A 154 -11.69 10.30 8.44
CA ARG A 154 -13.04 10.89 8.37
C ARG A 154 -13.52 10.96 6.92
N MET A 155 -13.64 9.80 6.27
CA MET A 155 -13.97 9.69 4.84
C MET A 155 -15.31 10.34 4.47
N PHE A 156 -16.33 10.21 5.33
CA PHE A 156 -17.66 10.81 5.08
C PHE A 156 -17.61 12.34 4.95
N LEU A 157 -16.81 13.02 5.79
CA LEU A 157 -16.64 14.47 5.69
C LEU A 157 -15.82 14.86 4.46
N ALA A 158 -14.79 14.06 4.12
CA ALA A 158 -14.01 14.26 2.89
C ALA A 158 -14.90 14.13 1.65
N GLU A 159 -15.75 13.11 1.59
CA GLU A 159 -16.71 12.89 0.51
C GLU A 159 -17.72 14.03 0.43
N LYS A 160 -18.32 14.45 1.56
CA LYS A 160 -19.24 15.59 1.58
C LYS A 160 -18.57 16.89 1.12
N THR A 161 -17.33 17.14 1.52
CA THR A 161 -16.56 18.32 1.08
C THR A 161 -16.28 18.26 -0.41
N ILE A 162 -15.84 17.11 -0.92
CA ILE A 162 -15.52 16.92 -2.33
C ILE A 162 -16.79 16.99 -3.18
N ASN A 163 -17.90 16.42 -2.74
CA ASN A 163 -19.20 16.50 -3.42
C ASN A 163 -19.79 17.92 -3.36
N SER A 164 -19.36 18.77 -2.43
CA SER A 164 -19.70 20.19 -2.43
C SER A 164 -18.84 20.99 -3.43
N LEU A 165 -17.67 20.47 -3.82
CA LEU A 165 -16.77 21.08 -4.81
C LEU A 165 -17.03 20.56 -6.23
N LEU A 166 -17.51 19.32 -6.34
CA LEU A 166 -17.85 18.68 -7.59
C LEU A 166 -19.35 18.85 -7.84
N PHE A 167 -19.72 19.43 -8.97
CA PHE A 167 -21.09 19.33 -9.48
C PHE A 167 -21.51 17.85 -9.57
N PRO A 168 -22.78 17.51 -9.31
CA PRO A 168 -23.23 16.13 -9.27
C PRO A 168 -23.08 15.47 -10.65
N ASP A 169 -22.73 14.18 -10.63
CA ASP A 169 -22.65 13.23 -11.75
C ASP A 169 -21.54 13.39 -12.80
N ARG A 170 -20.35 12.84 -12.49
CA ARG A 170 -19.49 12.20 -13.51
C ARG A 170 -18.78 10.93 -13.00
N ARG A 171 -19.54 9.95 -12.48
CA ARG A 171 -19.02 8.58 -12.31
C ARG A 171 -19.14 7.84 -13.63
N ASN A 172 -18.23 8.12 -14.57
CA ASN A 172 -18.07 7.28 -15.76
C ASN A 172 -16.64 6.73 -15.76
N ILE A 173 -16.50 5.42 -15.53
CA ILE A 173 -15.22 4.69 -15.50
C ILE A 173 -14.42 4.97 -16.78
N LYS A 174 -15.10 5.10 -17.93
CA LYS A 174 -14.46 5.45 -19.21
C LYS A 174 -13.85 6.85 -19.20
N ASN A 175 -14.53 7.83 -18.61
CA ASN A 175 -13.99 9.19 -18.50
C ASN A 175 -12.83 9.27 -17.50
N ILE A 176 -12.86 8.45 -16.44
CA ILE A 176 -11.77 8.35 -15.47
C ILE A 176 -10.53 7.74 -16.14
N LEU A 177 -10.69 6.62 -16.85
CA LEU A 177 -9.61 6.00 -17.62
C LEU A 177 -9.07 6.95 -18.69
N GLN A 178 -9.94 7.68 -19.39
CA GLN A 178 -9.54 8.68 -20.37
C GLN A 178 -8.76 9.83 -19.71
N SER A 179 -9.17 10.28 -18.53
CA SER A 179 -8.47 11.34 -17.79
C SER A 179 -7.08 10.89 -17.35
N TYR A 180 -6.96 9.64 -16.87
CA TYR A 180 -5.66 9.07 -16.53
C TYR A 180 -4.78 8.84 -17.76
N TYR A 181 -5.36 8.40 -18.88
CA TYR A 181 -4.65 8.27 -20.15
C TYR A 181 -4.16 9.63 -20.67
N LEU A 182 -4.97 10.68 -20.58
CA LEU A 182 -4.54 12.03 -20.90
C LEU A 182 -3.43 12.50 -19.96
N ALA A 183 -3.50 12.16 -18.67
CA ALA A 183 -2.46 12.50 -17.72
C ALA A 183 -1.10 11.86 -18.06
N THR A 184 -1.08 10.61 -18.55
CA THR A 184 0.16 9.97 -19.01
C THR A 184 0.71 10.59 -20.30
N HIS A 185 -0.16 11.14 -21.15
CA HIS A 185 0.26 11.88 -22.36
C HIS A 185 0.85 13.25 -22.07
N TYR A 186 0.28 13.99 -21.12
CA TYR A 186 0.78 15.33 -20.79
C TYR A 186 2.07 15.32 -19.98
N ASP A 187 2.29 14.31 -19.15
CA ASP A 187 3.54 14.15 -18.39
C ASP A 187 4.04 12.69 -18.44
N ALA A 188 4.96 12.45 -19.38
CA ALA A 188 5.58 11.13 -19.55
C ALA A 188 6.51 10.75 -18.39
N SER A 189 7.02 11.72 -17.62
CA SER A 189 7.95 11.48 -16.52
C SER A 189 7.25 11.20 -15.18
N TRP A 190 5.93 11.44 -15.11
CA TRP A 190 5.19 11.37 -13.86
C TRP A 190 4.83 9.93 -13.48
N TYR A 191 5.65 9.32 -12.61
CA TYR A 191 5.46 7.94 -12.18
C TYR A 191 4.07 7.66 -11.56
N LYS A 192 3.51 8.60 -10.79
CA LYS A 192 2.20 8.40 -10.15
C LYS A 192 1.08 8.33 -11.17
N ALA A 193 1.14 9.13 -12.24
CA ALA A 193 0.13 9.10 -13.29
C ALA A 193 0.11 7.72 -13.98
N TRP A 194 1.28 7.22 -14.37
CA TRP A 194 1.44 5.86 -14.93
C TRP A 194 0.96 4.78 -13.97
N HIS A 195 1.32 4.90 -12.69
CA HIS A 195 0.89 3.95 -11.67
C HIS A 195 -0.62 3.97 -11.43
N THR A 196 -1.25 5.14 -11.36
CA THR A 196 -2.71 5.27 -11.20
C THR A 196 -3.47 4.79 -12.42
N TRP A 197 -2.92 5.01 -13.62
CA TRP A 197 -3.51 4.50 -14.85
C TRP A 197 -3.44 2.96 -14.91
N ALA A 198 -2.29 2.38 -14.55
CA ALA A 198 -2.13 0.93 -14.47
C ALA A 198 -3.07 0.31 -13.41
N LEU A 199 -3.19 0.96 -12.25
CA LEU A 199 -4.08 0.53 -11.18
C LEU A 199 -5.55 0.57 -11.58
N ALA A 200 -5.99 1.65 -12.22
CA ALA A 200 -7.36 1.76 -12.69
C ALA A 200 -7.70 0.65 -13.70
N ASN A 201 -6.78 0.34 -14.62
CA ASN A 201 -6.97 -0.79 -15.53
C ASN A 201 -6.98 -2.15 -14.80
N PHE A 202 -6.11 -2.34 -13.80
CA PHE A 202 -6.08 -3.56 -12.99
C PHE A 202 -7.37 -3.77 -12.18
N GLU A 203 -7.92 -2.72 -11.57
CA GLU A 203 -9.19 -2.77 -10.84
C GLU A 203 -10.37 -3.04 -11.78
N VAL A 204 -10.36 -2.46 -12.99
CA VAL A 204 -11.37 -2.74 -14.02
C VAL A 204 -11.32 -4.20 -14.45
N VAL A 205 -10.13 -4.78 -14.63
CA VAL A 205 -9.96 -6.22 -14.91
C VAL A 205 -10.55 -7.05 -13.77
N GLY A 206 -10.27 -6.69 -12.51
CA GLY A 206 -10.87 -7.35 -11.34
C GLY A 206 -12.40 -7.32 -11.37
N PHE A 207 -12.97 -6.14 -11.63
CA PHE A 207 -14.43 -5.95 -11.71
C PHE A 207 -15.08 -6.71 -12.87
N LEU A 208 -14.43 -6.75 -14.04
CA LEU A 208 -14.95 -7.50 -15.20
C LEU A 208 -14.97 -9.00 -14.92
N VAL A 209 -13.91 -9.53 -14.30
CA VAL A 209 -13.78 -10.96 -13.96
C VAL A 209 -14.79 -11.38 -12.88
N GLU A 210 -15.06 -10.53 -11.89
CA GLU A 210 -16.10 -10.77 -10.88
C GLU A 210 -17.51 -10.77 -11.51
N ASN A 211 -17.76 -9.90 -12.49
CA ASN A 211 -19.06 -9.84 -13.18
C ASN A 211 -19.26 -10.97 -14.21
N GLU A 212 -18.20 -11.45 -14.87
CA GLU A 212 -18.27 -12.57 -15.81
C GLU A 212 -18.62 -13.90 -15.14
N GLN A 213 -18.30 -14.08 -13.85
CA GLN A 213 -18.78 -15.25 -13.09
C GLN A 213 -20.32 -15.31 -12.99
N TYR A 214 -21.03 -14.19 -13.22
CA TYR A 214 -22.49 -14.10 -13.19
C TYR A 214 -23.16 -14.34 -14.56
N ASN A 215 -22.45 -14.14 -15.68
CA ASN A 215 -23.00 -14.22 -17.05
C ASN A 215 -22.24 -15.25 -17.93
N LYS A 216 -22.35 -16.53 -17.59
CA LYS A 216 -21.81 -17.66 -18.39
C LYS A 216 -22.59 -17.99 -19.69
N ILE A 217 -23.22 -17.02 -20.36
CA ILE A 217 -24.13 -17.30 -21.51
C ILE A 217 -23.74 -16.62 -22.82
N SER A 218 -22.67 -15.81 -22.91
CA SER A 218 -22.24 -15.28 -24.21
C SER A 218 -20.77 -15.56 -24.49
N ASP A 219 -20.53 -16.39 -25.52
CA ASP A 219 -19.26 -16.79 -26.13
C ASP A 219 -18.46 -15.64 -26.79
N VAL A 220 -18.58 -14.40 -26.30
CA VAL A 220 -17.77 -13.24 -26.69
C VAL A 220 -17.71 -12.28 -25.50
N PRO A 221 -16.54 -12.03 -24.86
CA PRO A 221 -15.81 -10.76 -25.10
C PRO A 221 -14.29 -10.78 -24.76
N ASP A 222 -13.44 -11.47 -25.53
CA ASP A 222 -12.01 -11.64 -25.15
C ASP A 222 -11.10 -10.42 -25.46
N ASN A 223 -11.49 -9.52 -26.36
CA ASN A 223 -10.61 -8.43 -26.85
C ASN A 223 -10.54 -7.18 -25.96
N ASP A 224 -11.64 -6.84 -25.28
CA ASP A 224 -11.66 -5.64 -24.42
C ASP A 224 -10.92 -5.92 -23.10
N LEU A 225 -11.07 -7.14 -22.57
CA LEU A 225 -10.36 -7.59 -21.38
C LEU A 225 -8.84 -7.67 -21.64
N THR A 226 -8.41 -8.26 -22.76
CA THR A 226 -7.00 -8.30 -23.14
C THR A 226 -6.42 -6.91 -23.37
N ALA A 227 -7.17 -5.99 -23.98
CA ALA A 227 -6.74 -4.59 -24.14
C ALA A 227 -6.50 -3.88 -22.81
N HIS A 228 -7.37 -4.09 -21.81
CA HIS A 228 -7.19 -3.54 -20.46
C HIS A 228 -6.02 -4.19 -19.72
N ILE A 229 -5.81 -5.51 -19.88
CA ILE A 229 -4.66 -6.21 -19.29
C ILE A 229 -3.35 -5.70 -19.88
N VAL A 230 -3.25 -5.61 -21.22
CA VAL A 230 -2.05 -5.11 -21.90
C VAL A 230 -1.76 -3.66 -21.49
N SER A 231 -2.81 -2.83 -21.38
CA SER A 231 -2.69 -1.45 -20.89
C SER A 231 -2.17 -1.40 -19.44
N ALA A 232 -2.71 -2.23 -18.56
CA ALA A 232 -2.25 -2.33 -17.17
C ALA A 232 -0.77 -2.76 -17.08
N VAL A 233 -0.39 -3.79 -17.85
CA VAL A 233 0.99 -4.31 -17.92
C VAL A 233 1.96 -3.22 -18.38
N ASN A 234 1.67 -2.55 -19.50
CA ASN A 234 2.51 -1.47 -20.02
C ASN A 234 2.62 -0.30 -19.02
N GLY A 235 1.53 0.05 -18.35
CA GLY A 235 1.52 1.09 -17.32
C GLY A 235 2.37 0.74 -16.10
N PHE A 236 2.32 -0.51 -15.64
CA PHE A 236 3.15 -0.97 -14.53
C PHE A 236 4.63 -0.96 -14.89
N PHE A 237 5.03 -1.49 -16.06
CA PHE A 237 6.43 -1.44 -16.51
C PHE A 237 6.98 -0.01 -16.60
N ARG A 238 6.21 0.93 -17.18
CA ARG A 238 6.59 2.35 -17.21
C ARG A 238 6.70 2.97 -15.82
N SER A 239 5.78 2.63 -14.92
CA SER A 239 5.82 3.14 -13.55
C SER A 239 7.04 2.64 -12.76
N ILE A 240 7.44 1.38 -12.99
CA ILE A 240 8.61 0.74 -12.37
C ILE A 240 9.91 1.36 -12.90
N SER A 241 9.99 1.60 -14.21
CA SER A 241 11.16 2.22 -14.85
C SER A 241 11.41 3.67 -14.37
N LEU A 242 10.35 4.43 -14.06
CA LEU A 242 10.48 5.87 -13.74
C LEU A 242 10.89 6.18 -12.28
N ARG A 243 10.59 5.33 -11.28
CA ARG A 243 11.07 5.46 -9.88
C ARG A 243 10.63 4.31 -8.95
N ASN A 244 11.52 3.93 -8.03
CA ASN A 244 11.51 2.67 -7.28
C ASN A 244 10.79 2.70 -5.89
N GLU A 245 10.23 3.83 -5.43
CA GLU A 245 9.74 3.94 -4.03
C GLU A 245 8.63 2.93 -3.65
N ASN A 246 7.83 2.46 -4.63
CA ASN A 246 6.78 1.44 -4.44
C ASN A 246 6.84 0.32 -5.51
N ALA A 247 8.02 0.02 -6.06
CA ALA A 247 8.12 -0.93 -7.17
C ALA A 247 7.67 -2.35 -6.80
N LEU A 248 7.86 -2.78 -5.54
CA LEU A 248 7.41 -4.09 -5.07
C LEU A 248 5.91 -4.32 -5.31
N GLN A 249 5.06 -3.36 -4.96
CA GLN A 249 3.61 -3.49 -5.17
C GLN A 249 3.24 -3.55 -6.64
N GLY A 250 3.91 -2.75 -7.49
CA GLY A 250 3.72 -2.81 -8.94
C GLY A 250 4.15 -4.16 -9.51
N THR A 251 5.30 -4.67 -9.07
CA THR A 251 5.89 -5.94 -9.52
C THR A 251 5.02 -7.13 -9.12
N LEU A 252 4.52 -7.17 -7.87
CA LEU A 252 3.60 -8.24 -7.43
C LEU A 252 2.28 -8.25 -8.20
N ARG A 253 1.71 -7.08 -8.50
CA ARG A 253 0.50 -6.96 -9.33
C ARG A 253 0.76 -7.41 -10.77
N LEU A 254 1.92 -7.07 -11.32
CA LEU A 254 2.35 -7.50 -12.63
C LEU A 254 2.57 -9.02 -12.70
N LEU A 255 3.19 -9.63 -11.68
CA LEU A 255 3.29 -11.09 -11.56
C LEU A 255 1.90 -11.74 -11.45
N THR A 256 0.96 -11.11 -10.74
CA THR A 256 -0.42 -11.61 -10.63
C THR A 256 -1.12 -11.63 -11.99
N LEU A 257 -0.99 -10.54 -12.77
CA LEU A 257 -1.54 -10.48 -14.14
C LEU A 257 -0.87 -11.51 -15.05
N TRP A 258 0.45 -11.64 -14.94
CA TRP A 258 1.22 -12.56 -15.76
C TRP A 258 0.88 -14.03 -15.49
N PHE A 259 0.78 -14.45 -14.23
CA PHE A 259 0.48 -15.85 -13.92
C PHE A 259 -0.98 -16.21 -14.21
N LYS A 260 -1.92 -15.27 -14.10
CA LYS A 260 -3.34 -15.51 -14.43
C LYS A 260 -3.64 -15.46 -15.92
N TYR A 261 -3.10 -14.48 -16.65
CA TYR A 261 -3.48 -14.18 -18.04
C TYR A 261 -2.34 -14.34 -19.06
N GLY A 262 -1.14 -14.72 -18.62
CA GLY A 262 0.04 -14.86 -19.49
C GLY A 262 -0.01 -16.05 -20.47
N ALA A 263 -1.11 -16.78 -20.53
CA ALA A 263 -1.36 -17.76 -21.59
C ALA A 263 -1.69 -17.09 -22.93
N HIS A 264 -2.32 -15.90 -22.90
CA HIS A 264 -2.66 -15.13 -24.10
C HIS A 264 -1.40 -14.53 -24.76
N GLU A 265 -1.37 -14.57 -26.10
CA GLU A 265 -0.19 -14.14 -26.88
C GLU A 265 0.09 -12.64 -26.74
N ASP A 266 -0.94 -11.78 -26.75
CA ASP A 266 -0.79 -10.33 -26.62
C ASP A 266 -0.18 -9.93 -25.27
N VAL A 267 -0.61 -10.60 -24.19
CA VAL A 267 -0.06 -10.40 -22.85
C VAL A 267 1.38 -10.89 -22.79
N SER A 268 1.68 -12.07 -23.36
CA SER A 268 3.05 -12.60 -23.40
C SER A 268 4.01 -11.71 -24.19
N TYR A 269 3.55 -11.10 -25.28
CA TYR A 269 4.32 -10.15 -26.07
C TYR A 269 4.59 -8.86 -25.28
N ALA A 270 3.56 -8.27 -24.67
CA ALA A 270 3.71 -7.08 -23.83
C ALA A 270 4.67 -7.31 -22.64
N MET A 271 4.58 -8.49 -22.01
CA MET A 271 5.50 -8.90 -20.94
C MET A 271 6.95 -9.03 -21.43
N SER A 272 7.17 -9.67 -22.59
CA SER A 272 8.50 -9.85 -23.17
C SER A 272 9.18 -8.51 -23.49
N ASN A 273 8.44 -7.55 -24.03
CA ASN A 273 8.94 -6.20 -24.26
C ASN A 273 9.25 -5.48 -22.93
N GLY A 274 8.33 -5.56 -21.97
CA GLY A 274 8.50 -4.91 -20.66
C GLY A 274 9.66 -5.45 -19.83
N PHE A 275 10.01 -6.74 -19.96
CA PHE A 275 11.21 -7.29 -19.29
C PHE A 275 12.52 -6.70 -19.80
N THR A 276 12.56 -6.18 -21.04
CA THR A 276 13.76 -5.54 -21.59
C THR A 276 13.90 -4.10 -21.11
N ASP A 277 12.79 -3.44 -20.78
CA ASP A 277 12.74 -2.03 -20.36
C ASP A 277 13.04 -1.82 -18.86
N VAL A 278 12.92 -2.87 -18.04
CA VAL A 278 13.08 -2.79 -16.57
C VAL A 278 14.44 -3.34 -16.13
N GLU A 279 15.07 -2.63 -15.19
CA GLU A 279 16.35 -3.04 -14.59
C GLU A 279 16.25 -4.39 -13.86
N VAL A 280 17.29 -5.21 -14.02
CA VAL A 280 17.35 -6.58 -13.48
C VAL A 280 17.19 -6.62 -11.95
N ASP A 281 17.69 -5.58 -11.26
CA ASP A 281 17.63 -5.45 -9.80
C ASP A 281 16.20 -5.46 -9.23
N THR A 282 15.21 -4.98 -10.00
CA THR A 282 13.81 -4.92 -9.55
C THR A 282 13.24 -6.32 -9.33
N TRP A 283 13.74 -7.30 -10.08
CA TRP A 283 13.26 -8.68 -9.99
C TRP A 283 13.79 -9.43 -8.78
N LEU A 284 14.85 -8.93 -8.11
CA LEU A 284 15.50 -9.61 -7.00
C LEU A 284 14.56 -9.88 -5.83
N GLU A 285 13.68 -8.93 -5.51
CA GLU A 285 12.71 -9.05 -4.40
C GLU A 285 11.63 -10.10 -4.68
N VAL A 286 11.37 -10.38 -5.96
CA VAL A 286 10.29 -11.29 -6.39
C VAL A 286 10.79 -12.64 -6.92
N ILE A 287 12.09 -12.92 -6.81
CA ILE A 287 12.70 -14.22 -7.18
C ILE A 287 11.94 -15.41 -6.56
N PRO A 288 11.59 -15.43 -5.25
CA PRO A 288 10.91 -16.57 -4.65
C PRO A 288 9.55 -16.88 -5.31
N GLN A 289 8.78 -15.85 -5.65
CA GLN A 289 7.49 -15.98 -6.32
C GLN A 289 7.66 -16.50 -7.75
N ILE A 290 8.68 -16.04 -8.48
CA ILE A 290 8.97 -16.50 -9.84
C ILE A 290 9.40 -17.97 -9.83
N ILE A 291 10.26 -18.38 -8.88
CA ILE A 291 10.74 -19.76 -8.76
C ILE A 291 9.61 -20.73 -8.40
N ALA A 292 8.67 -20.30 -7.56
CA ALA A 292 7.49 -21.10 -7.22
C ALA A 292 6.63 -21.43 -8.45
N CYS A 293 6.62 -20.56 -9.47
CA CYS A 293 5.81 -20.71 -10.68
C CYS A 293 6.51 -21.45 -11.84
N ILE A 294 7.70 -22.02 -11.63
CA ILE A 294 8.39 -22.82 -12.67
C ILE A 294 7.57 -24.06 -13.11
N GLN A 295 6.65 -24.54 -12.25
CA GLN A 295 5.79 -25.69 -12.54
C GLN A 295 4.53 -25.35 -13.37
N THR A 296 4.29 -24.08 -13.72
CA THR A 296 3.08 -23.69 -14.46
C THR A 296 3.00 -24.40 -15.82
N PRO A 297 1.84 -24.98 -16.20
CA PRO A 297 1.72 -25.84 -17.39
C PRO A 297 1.84 -25.11 -18.73
N SER A 298 1.72 -23.78 -18.77
CA SER A 298 1.76 -23.01 -20.00
C SER A 298 3.20 -22.86 -20.53
N ASN A 299 3.40 -23.30 -21.77
CA ASN A 299 4.71 -23.25 -22.43
C ASN A 299 5.24 -21.83 -22.63
N ASN A 300 4.35 -20.86 -22.88
CA ASN A 300 4.71 -19.46 -23.09
C ASN A 300 5.28 -18.85 -21.81
N ILE A 301 4.57 -18.99 -20.69
CA ILE A 301 5.02 -18.48 -19.37
C ILE A 301 6.35 -19.13 -18.98
N ARG A 302 6.49 -20.46 -19.15
CA ARG A 302 7.74 -21.17 -18.85
C ARG A 302 8.93 -20.68 -19.68
N ARG A 303 8.74 -20.40 -20.97
CA ARG A 303 9.79 -19.83 -21.83
C ARG A 303 10.22 -18.46 -21.33
N THR A 304 9.26 -17.59 -21.01
CA THR A 304 9.52 -16.24 -20.53
C THR A 304 10.17 -16.23 -19.13
N ILE A 305 9.73 -17.10 -18.21
CA ILE A 305 10.39 -17.34 -16.90
C ILE A 305 11.84 -17.78 -17.12
N ASN A 306 12.08 -18.77 -17.97
CA ASN A 306 13.43 -19.27 -18.22
C ASN A 306 14.35 -18.17 -18.78
N ASN A 307 13.84 -17.33 -19.69
CA ASN A 307 14.60 -16.22 -20.25
C ASN A 307 14.92 -15.17 -19.17
N LEU A 308 13.92 -14.78 -18.36
CA LEU A 308 14.11 -13.83 -17.27
C LEU A 308 15.10 -14.34 -16.22
N LEU A 309 14.94 -15.58 -15.74
CA LEU A 309 15.83 -16.18 -14.75
C LEU A 309 17.26 -16.38 -15.30
N THR A 310 17.40 -16.66 -16.60
CA THR A 310 18.72 -16.70 -17.24
C THR A 310 19.36 -15.31 -17.22
N GLU A 311 18.61 -14.25 -17.53
CA GLU A 311 19.14 -12.88 -17.58
C GLU A 311 19.48 -12.32 -16.19
N VAL A 312 18.63 -12.60 -15.19
CA VAL A 312 18.91 -12.33 -13.78
C VAL A 312 20.12 -13.15 -13.32
N GLY A 313 20.27 -14.40 -13.76
CA GLY A 313 21.39 -15.27 -13.42
C GLY A 313 22.74 -14.80 -13.95
N LYS A 314 22.76 -14.08 -15.08
CA LYS A 314 23.99 -13.47 -15.61
C LYS A 314 24.46 -12.28 -14.78
N HIS A 315 23.53 -11.45 -14.31
CA HIS A 315 23.85 -10.22 -13.57
C HIS A 315 24.05 -10.47 -12.07
N HIS A 316 23.18 -11.29 -11.45
CA HIS A 316 23.17 -11.57 -10.02
C HIS A 316 23.12 -13.08 -9.72
N PRO A 317 24.20 -13.83 -10.03
CA PRO A 317 24.23 -15.27 -9.79
C PRO A 317 24.04 -15.64 -8.32
N GLN A 318 24.53 -14.83 -7.38
CA GLN A 318 24.47 -15.13 -5.94
C GLN A 318 23.03 -15.22 -5.42
N ALA A 319 22.13 -14.34 -5.90
CA ALA A 319 20.74 -14.30 -5.47
C ALA A 319 19.96 -15.56 -5.90
N LEU A 320 20.22 -16.04 -7.12
CA LEU A 320 19.52 -17.20 -7.68
C LEU A 320 20.07 -18.54 -7.19
N VAL A 321 21.39 -18.66 -7.01
CA VAL A 321 21.99 -19.95 -6.64
C VAL A 321 21.44 -20.46 -5.30
N TYR A 322 21.33 -19.61 -4.27
CA TYR A 322 20.76 -20.04 -2.99
C TYR A 322 19.28 -20.42 -3.11
N ALA A 323 18.50 -19.68 -3.89
CA ALA A 323 17.08 -19.96 -4.08
C ALA A 323 16.85 -21.31 -4.79
N PHE A 324 17.64 -21.60 -5.84
CA PHE A 324 17.58 -22.88 -6.55
C PHE A 324 18.09 -24.05 -5.72
N ILE A 325 19.16 -23.84 -4.96
CA ILE A 325 19.71 -24.85 -4.06
C ILE A 325 18.67 -25.27 -3.01
N VAL A 326 18.05 -24.31 -2.33
CA VAL A 326 17.01 -24.59 -1.33
C VAL A 326 15.85 -25.34 -1.96
N ALA A 327 15.41 -24.90 -3.14
CA ALA A 327 14.27 -25.51 -3.82
C ALA A 327 14.60 -26.84 -4.52
N SER A 328 15.89 -27.19 -4.72
CA SER A 328 16.35 -28.48 -5.28
C SER A 328 16.15 -29.70 -4.39
N LYS A 329 15.76 -29.47 -3.13
CA LYS A 329 15.27 -30.53 -2.24
C LYS A 329 13.88 -31.00 -2.68
N PRO A 330 13.57 -32.30 -2.54
CA PRO A 330 12.81 -33.09 -3.51
C PRO A 330 11.34 -32.67 -3.63
N SER A 331 11.04 -31.66 -4.44
CA SER A 331 9.67 -31.14 -4.60
C SER A 331 8.98 -31.57 -5.91
N SER A 332 9.70 -32.05 -6.93
CA SER A 332 9.17 -32.75 -8.14
C SER A 332 10.29 -33.01 -9.15
N ALA A 333 10.23 -34.11 -9.90
CA ALA A 333 11.21 -34.42 -10.96
C ALA A 333 11.20 -33.38 -12.10
N VAL A 334 10.05 -32.82 -12.46
CA VAL A 334 9.91 -31.78 -13.50
C VAL A 334 10.54 -30.47 -13.03
N TRP A 335 10.35 -30.14 -11.76
CA TRP A 335 10.96 -28.95 -11.18
C TRP A 335 12.49 -29.10 -11.10
N LYS A 336 12.98 -30.27 -10.67
CA LYS A 336 14.42 -30.57 -10.58
C LYS A 336 15.10 -30.46 -11.94
N THR A 337 14.49 -30.99 -13.00
CA THR A 337 15.04 -30.92 -14.37
C THR A 337 15.07 -29.48 -14.90
N ALA A 338 14.03 -28.68 -14.67
CA ALA A 338 14.00 -27.27 -15.04
C ALA A 338 15.05 -26.44 -14.27
N ALA A 339 15.15 -26.66 -12.95
CA ALA A 339 16.13 -25.98 -12.10
C ALA A 339 17.57 -26.34 -12.49
N LEU A 340 17.86 -27.62 -12.75
CA LEU A 340 19.17 -28.06 -13.24
C LEU A 340 19.54 -27.39 -14.56
N HIS A 341 18.59 -27.31 -15.51
CA HIS A 341 18.84 -26.64 -16.79
C HIS A 341 19.16 -25.14 -16.62
N ILE A 342 18.54 -24.44 -15.66
CA ILE A 342 18.87 -23.04 -15.36
C ILE A 342 20.25 -22.94 -14.66
N VAL A 343 20.51 -23.82 -13.69
CA VAL A 343 21.80 -23.86 -12.99
C VAL A 343 22.96 -24.20 -13.94
N ASP A 344 22.75 -25.08 -14.93
CA ASP A 344 23.74 -25.40 -15.95
C ASP A 344 24.03 -24.18 -16.84
N ARG A 345 23.00 -23.43 -17.25
CA ARG A 345 23.21 -22.14 -17.96
C ARG A 345 23.94 -21.10 -17.12
N MET A 346 23.71 -21.10 -15.80
CA MET A 346 24.45 -20.25 -14.87
C MET A 346 25.90 -20.72 -14.71
N ARG A 347 26.14 -22.04 -14.73
CA ARG A 347 27.48 -22.63 -14.68
C ARG A 347 28.34 -22.19 -15.88
N ASP A 348 27.74 -22.04 -17.06
CA ASP A 348 28.45 -21.54 -18.23
C ASP A 348 29.01 -20.11 -18.03
N HIS A 349 28.31 -19.26 -17.27
CA HIS A 349 28.69 -17.87 -17.05
C HIS A 349 29.52 -17.67 -15.77
N SER A 350 29.21 -18.40 -14.71
CA SER A 350 29.78 -18.22 -13.37
C SER A 350 29.99 -19.57 -12.66
N PRO A 351 30.89 -20.43 -13.18
CA PRO A 351 31.08 -21.78 -12.66
C PRO A 351 31.54 -21.77 -11.20
N PHE A 352 32.46 -20.86 -10.86
CA PHE A 352 33.04 -20.77 -9.53
C PHE A 352 32.01 -20.46 -8.43
N ILE A 353 31.11 -19.51 -8.66
CA ILE A 353 30.07 -19.14 -7.68
C ILE A 353 29.09 -20.29 -7.47
N VAL A 354 28.70 -20.96 -8.56
CA VAL A 354 27.77 -22.09 -8.52
C VAL A 354 28.38 -23.27 -7.76
N GLU A 355 29.64 -23.62 -8.05
CA GLU A 355 30.34 -24.71 -7.36
C GLU A 355 30.55 -24.43 -5.88
N GLN A 356 30.99 -23.21 -5.53
CA GLN A 356 31.19 -22.82 -4.14
C GLN A 356 29.88 -22.82 -3.35
N ALA A 357 28.81 -22.29 -3.91
CA ALA A 357 27.53 -22.24 -3.22
C ALA A 357 26.89 -23.63 -3.07
N LEU A 358 27.04 -24.52 -4.06
CA LEU A 358 26.64 -25.93 -3.94
C LEU A 358 27.40 -26.65 -2.83
N LEU A 359 28.73 -26.46 -2.76
CA LEU A 359 29.56 -27.01 -1.70
C LEU A 359 29.11 -26.49 -0.32
N VAL A 360 29.00 -25.16 -0.18
CA VAL A 360 28.59 -24.53 1.08
C VAL A 360 27.21 -24.99 1.50
N SER A 361 26.25 -25.09 0.59
CA SER A 361 24.92 -25.56 0.95
C SER A 361 24.90 -27.02 1.38
N HIS A 362 25.59 -27.89 0.65
CA HIS A 362 25.68 -29.31 1.01
C HIS A 362 26.27 -29.49 2.41
N GLU A 363 27.33 -28.74 2.72
CA GLU A 363 27.95 -28.75 4.04
C GLU A 363 27.08 -28.08 5.12
N LEU A 364 26.35 -27.00 4.81
CA LEU A 364 25.40 -26.39 5.76
C LEU A 364 24.25 -27.34 6.11
N VAL A 365 23.72 -28.07 5.14
CA VAL A 365 22.68 -29.09 5.36
C VAL A 365 23.23 -30.23 6.21
N ARG A 366 24.46 -30.67 5.94
CA ARG A 366 25.17 -31.70 6.72
C ARG A 366 25.45 -31.25 8.16
N VAL A 367 25.78 -29.99 8.39
CA VAL A 367 25.99 -29.42 9.74
C VAL A 367 24.66 -29.24 10.49
N ALA A 368 23.58 -28.88 9.78
CA ALA A 368 22.26 -28.70 10.39
C ALA A 368 21.63 -30.01 10.88
N ILE A 369 21.90 -31.12 10.18
CA ILE A 369 21.34 -32.44 10.48
C ILE A 369 22.46 -33.44 10.77
N PHE A 370 22.79 -33.61 12.05
CA PHE A 370 23.76 -34.62 12.49
C PHE A 370 23.19 -36.03 12.33
N TRP A 371 24.03 -37.01 11.98
CA TRP A 371 23.63 -38.42 11.91
C TRP A 371 22.96 -38.91 13.19
N HIS A 372 23.49 -38.56 14.36
CA HIS A 372 22.85 -38.93 15.63
C HIS A 372 21.43 -38.38 15.77
N LYS A 373 21.20 -37.14 15.34
CA LYS A 373 19.88 -36.51 15.43
C LYS A 373 18.92 -37.12 14.40
N LEU A 374 19.40 -37.31 13.16
CA LEU A 374 18.66 -37.97 12.10
C LEU A 374 18.23 -39.39 12.50
N TRP A 375 19.15 -40.18 13.06
CA TRP A 375 18.86 -41.53 13.54
C TRP A 375 17.90 -41.53 14.73
N HIS A 376 18.02 -40.57 15.65
CA HIS A 376 17.10 -40.48 16.79
C HIS A 376 15.68 -40.13 16.35
N GLU A 377 15.51 -39.06 15.57
CA GLU A 377 14.20 -38.65 15.02
C GLU A 377 13.63 -39.74 14.11
N GLY A 378 14.49 -40.36 13.29
CA GLY A 378 14.07 -41.42 12.38
C GLY A 378 13.63 -42.71 13.10
N LEU A 379 14.29 -43.08 14.19
CA LEU A 379 13.87 -44.21 15.02
C LEU A 379 12.57 -43.90 15.75
N GLU A 380 12.37 -42.69 16.26
CA GLU A 380 11.09 -42.29 16.87
C GLU A 380 9.92 -42.37 15.87
N GLU A 381 10.12 -41.90 14.63
CA GLU A 381 9.10 -41.97 13.58
C GLU A 381 8.82 -43.41 13.14
N ALA A 382 9.87 -44.23 13.00
CA ALA A 382 9.75 -45.67 12.75
C ALA A 382 8.99 -46.41 13.87
N LEU A 383 9.27 -46.07 15.14
CA LEU A 383 8.56 -46.61 16.31
C LEU A 383 7.09 -46.18 16.31
N CYS A 384 6.79 -44.92 15.96
CA CYS A 384 5.41 -44.45 15.81
C CYS A 384 4.66 -45.24 14.73
N LEU A 385 5.26 -45.47 13.56
CA LEU A 385 4.65 -46.25 12.48
C LEU A 385 4.39 -47.70 12.88
N TYR A 386 5.27 -48.29 13.68
CA TYR A 386 5.12 -49.67 14.17
C TYR A 386 4.06 -49.79 15.27
N PHE A 387 4.11 -48.92 16.28
CA PHE A 387 3.25 -49.00 17.47
C PHE A 387 1.87 -48.38 17.27
N THR A 388 1.75 -47.34 16.44
CA THR A 388 0.50 -46.59 16.25
C THR A 388 -0.26 -47.07 15.01
N ASP A 389 0.44 -47.15 13.86
CA ASP A 389 -0.19 -47.43 12.56
C ASP A 389 -0.09 -48.91 12.14
N HIS A 390 0.66 -49.73 12.90
CA HIS A 390 0.96 -51.15 12.60
C HIS A 390 1.51 -51.37 11.17
N ASN A 391 2.19 -50.36 10.61
CA ASN A 391 2.72 -50.40 9.25
C ASN A 391 4.18 -50.85 9.23
N LEU A 392 4.38 -52.17 9.26
CA LEU A 392 5.69 -52.83 9.20
C LEU A 392 6.48 -52.48 7.94
N MET A 393 5.83 -52.49 6.78
CA MET A 393 6.49 -52.25 5.49
C MET A 393 6.96 -50.80 5.36
N GLY A 394 6.18 -49.84 5.85
CA GLY A 394 6.56 -48.43 5.88
C GLY A 394 7.74 -48.17 6.81
N MET A 395 7.77 -48.83 7.98
CA MET A 395 8.89 -48.77 8.92
C MET A 395 10.18 -49.27 8.29
N ILE A 396 10.15 -50.47 7.68
CA ILE A 396 11.35 -51.07 7.05
C ILE A 396 11.85 -50.19 5.92
N ALA A 397 10.98 -49.72 5.02
CA ALA A 397 11.39 -48.85 3.91
C ALA A 397 12.04 -47.54 4.39
N PHE A 398 11.55 -46.98 5.50
CA PHE A 398 12.11 -45.76 6.08
C PHE A 398 13.48 -46.02 6.72
N LEU A 399 13.62 -47.07 7.53
CA LEU A 399 14.88 -47.46 8.16
C LEU A 399 15.93 -47.89 7.13
N GLU A 400 15.52 -48.57 6.05
CA GLU A 400 16.40 -48.95 4.94
C GLU A 400 17.03 -47.71 4.29
N SER A 401 16.25 -46.65 4.07
CA SER A 401 16.78 -45.38 3.54
C SER A 401 17.81 -44.70 4.47
N LEU A 402 17.69 -44.90 5.79
CA LEU A 402 18.66 -44.41 6.77
C LEU A 402 19.91 -45.29 6.80
N HIS A 403 19.76 -46.62 6.68
CA HIS A 403 20.88 -47.55 6.59
C HIS A 403 21.73 -47.32 5.34
N ASP A 404 21.11 -47.03 4.19
CA ASP A 404 21.84 -46.70 2.96
C ASP A 404 22.68 -45.42 3.10
N MET A 405 22.30 -44.50 4.00
CA MET A 405 23.07 -43.30 4.31
C MET A 405 24.37 -43.60 5.09
N LEU A 406 24.43 -44.71 5.83
CA LEU A 406 25.59 -45.11 6.64
C LEU A 406 26.77 -45.65 5.81
N GLU A 407 26.55 -46.04 4.55
CA GLU A 407 27.55 -46.75 3.73
C GLU A 407 28.76 -45.90 3.29
N GLY A 408 28.83 -44.61 3.66
CA GLY A 408 29.96 -43.75 3.29
C GLY A 408 30.21 -42.56 4.23
N PRO A 409 30.79 -42.76 5.42
CA PRO A 409 31.15 -41.67 6.32
C PRO A 409 32.26 -40.81 5.70
N LYS A 410 32.07 -39.48 5.66
CA LYS A 410 33.03 -38.54 5.06
C LYS A 410 33.71 -37.63 6.09
N THR A 411 33.06 -37.38 7.23
CA THR A 411 33.58 -36.47 8.27
C THR A 411 34.03 -37.22 9.52
N VAL A 412 34.89 -36.59 10.33
CA VAL A 412 35.38 -37.15 11.60
C VAL A 412 34.23 -37.51 12.56
N ARG A 413 33.15 -36.71 12.60
CA ARG A 413 31.99 -37.00 13.45
C ARG A 413 31.18 -38.19 12.94
N GLU A 414 30.97 -38.29 11.63
CA GLU A 414 30.30 -39.45 11.01
C GLU A 414 31.10 -40.73 11.25
N ILE A 415 32.43 -40.67 11.09
CA ILE A 415 33.33 -41.79 11.40
C ILE A 415 33.20 -42.19 12.88
N SER A 416 33.17 -41.23 13.80
CA SER A 416 32.97 -41.53 15.23
C SER A 416 31.61 -42.16 15.52
N PHE A 417 30.55 -41.76 14.80
CA PHE A 417 29.22 -42.34 14.94
C PHE A 417 29.20 -43.79 14.45
N THR A 418 29.75 -44.07 13.27
CA THR A 418 29.85 -45.44 12.74
C THR A 418 30.73 -46.32 13.63
N GLN A 419 31.79 -45.79 14.22
CA GLN A 419 32.64 -46.54 15.15
C GLN A 419 31.90 -46.94 16.44
N VAL A 420 31.04 -46.08 16.97
CA VAL A 420 30.33 -46.33 18.23
C VAL A 420 29.05 -47.15 18.01
N PHE A 421 28.23 -46.80 17.03
CA PHE A 421 26.87 -47.35 16.84
C PHE A 421 26.72 -48.20 15.56
N GLY A 422 27.70 -48.16 14.64
CA GLY A 422 27.56 -48.78 13.33
C GLY A 422 27.42 -50.31 13.39
N ARG A 423 28.06 -50.97 14.37
CA ARG A 423 27.93 -52.42 14.57
C ARG A 423 26.51 -52.81 14.99
N ASP A 424 25.99 -52.12 16.00
CA ASP A 424 24.65 -52.39 16.56
C ASP A 424 23.56 -52.12 15.52
N LEU A 425 23.71 -51.04 14.73
CA LEU A 425 22.79 -50.73 13.64
C LEU A 425 22.87 -51.76 12.50
N HIS A 426 24.04 -52.31 12.21
CA HIS A 426 24.17 -53.34 11.19
C HIS A 426 23.54 -54.67 11.64
N GLU A 427 23.77 -55.08 12.89
CA GLU A 427 23.14 -56.26 13.48
C GLU A 427 21.62 -56.10 13.55
N ALA A 428 21.12 -54.89 13.84
CA ALA A 428 19.69 -54.58 13.76
C ALA A 428 19.14 -54.68 12.33
N ARG A 429 19.90 -54.24 11.30
CA ARG A 429 19.52 -54.39 9.88
C ARG A 429 19.44 -55.85 9.45
N GLU A 430 20.32 -56.71 9.97
CA GLU A 430 20.29 -58.16 9.67
C GLU A 430 19.15 -58.89 10.39
N ALA A 431 18.69 -58.35 11.52
CA ALA A 431 17.60 -58.92 12.32
C ALA A 431 16.20 -58.45 11.88
N CYS A 432 16.09 -57.28 11.24
CA CYS A 432 14.87 -56.77 10.60
C CYS A 432 14.66 -57.42 9.22
#